data_AF-A0A2N1RD94-F1
#
_entry.id   AF-A0A2N1RD94-F1
#
_cell.length_a   1.000
_cell.length_b   1.000
_cell.length_c   1.000
_cell.angle_alpha   90.00
_cell.angle_beta   90.00
_cell.angle_gamma   90.00
#
_symmetry.space_group_name_H-M   'P 1'
#
loop_
_entity.id
_entity.type
_entity.pdbx_description
1 polymer ?
#
loop_
_entity_poly.entity_id
_entity_poly.type
_entity_poly.pdbx_seq_one_letter_code
_entity_poly.pdbx_strand_id
1 'polypeptide(L)'
;MGRQNRPLAYTMPVFVRAREYHLYDREGRRYIDFFQNHGRAILGHRPDGMLRAMKATASRGLIAEYPSVYQGRLEKILEQLLPGPFTVRYYSDLRYVREMLQRALGLSDAPLVIADPALADPTPDDAVSFWRPFLEDVELLAKVFIPILPFPGNFVPEIVCVRDESLAKELPPSDPVSPLLLDLLVKSAADLIGGAEEKRKRNSRRNPLAEVFPQTRGPYCVTGLSEERYKVLYDAAMAAKVVLPPGPDFPMISPRWYDDGEIGPFIRLARQSAGM
;
A
#
# COMPACT_ATOMS: atom_id res chain seq x y z
N MET A 1 10.82 -14.59 16.79
CA MET A 1 9.61 -13.78 17.05
C MET A 1 9.55 -12.66 16.02
N GLY A 2 8.66 -12.76 15.02
CA GLY A 2 8.58 -11.79 13.93
C GLY A 2 8.19 -10.40 14.43
N ARG A 3 9.02 -9.39 14.14
CA ARG A 3 8.88 -7.98 14.57
C ARG A 3 7.60 -7.27 14.09
N GLN A 4 6.69 -7.97 13.41
CA GLN A 4 5.47 -7.40 12.79
C GLN A 4 4.23 -7.40 13.71
N ASN A 5 4.34 -7.81 14.99
CA ASN A 5 3.20 -7.95 15.90
C ASN A 5 3.11 -6.90 17.03
N ARG A 6 3.86 -5.79 16.95
CA ARG A 6 3.73 -4.69 17.92
C ARG A 6 2.55 -3.79 17.50
N PRO A 7 1.55 -3.53 18.38
CA PRO A 7 0.55 -2.52 18.06
C PRO A 7 1.26 -1.17 17.97
N LEU A 8 1.33 -0.63 16.75
CA LEU A 8 1.89 0.68 16.49
C LEU A 8 0.91 1.71 17.09
N ALA A 9 1.20 2.18 18.29
CA ALA A 9 0.53 3.36 18.83
C ALA A 9 1.00 4.54 17.97
N TYR A 10 0.19 4.93 16.97
CA TYR A 10 0.49 6.09 16.15
C TYR A 10 0.65 7.31 17.05
N THR A 11 1.83 7.93 17.03
CA THR A 11 2.15 9.17 17.76
C THR A 11 1.75 10.42 16.98
N MET A 12 0.89 10.27 15.97
CA MET A 12 0.45 11.34 15.09
C MET A 12 -0.62 12.22 15.76
N PRO A 13 -0.75 13.49 15.35
CA PRO A 13 -1.87 14.33 15.75
C PRO A 13 -3.24 13.73 15.38
N VAL A 14 -4.29 14.21 16.04
CA VAL A 14 -5.67 13.90 15.63
C VAL A 14 -5.97 14.65 14.33
N PHE A 15 -6.02 13.91 13.23
CA PHE A 15 -6.42 14.45 11.92
C PHE A 15 -7.93 14.48 11.78
N VAL A 16 -8.46 15.60 11.26
CA VAL A 16 -9.90 15.81 11.01
C VAL A 16 -10.23 15.84 9.53
N ARG A 17 -9.21 15.91 8.67
CA ARG A 17 -9.40 15.90 7.21
C ARG A 17 -8.17 15.34 6.52
N ALA A 18 -8.41 14.63 5.44
CA ALA A 18 -7.39 14.22 4.48
C ALA A 18 -7.80 14.68 3.09
N ARG A 19 -6.85 15.19 2.31
CA ARG A 19 -7.08 15.63 0.92
C ARG A 19 -5.80 15.45 0.12
N GLU A 20 -5.90 14.81 -1.04
CA GLU A 20 -4.74 14.54 -1.90
C GLU A 20 -3.64 13.84 -1.09
N TYR A 21 -2.46 14.44 -0.92
CA TYR A 21 -1.36 13.87 -0.12
C TYR A 21 -1.17 14.57 1.23
N HIS A 22 -2.20 15.31 1.68
CA HIS A 22 -2.14 16.11 2.89
C HIS A 22 -3.14 15.67 3.95
N LEU A 23 -2.71 15.73 5.21
CA LEU A 23 -3.50 15.53 6.41
C LEU A 23 -3.63 16.86 7.16
N TYR A 24 -4.79 17.10 7.78
CA TYR A 24 -5.09 18.34 8.48
C TYR A 24 -5.53 18.04 9.91
N ASP A 25 -4.83 18.63 10.88
CA ASP A 25 -5.14 18.48 12.30
C ASP A 25 -6.30 19.40 12.74
N ARG A 26 -6.69 19.31 14.01
CA ARG A 26 -7.76 20.12 14.62
C ARG A 26 -7.45 21.61 14.65
N GLU A 27 -6.18 21.99 14.61
CA GLU A 27 -5.73 23.38 14.58
C GLU A 27 -5.56 23.91 13.14
N GLY A 28 -5.91 23.10 12.13
CA GLY A 28 -5.80 23.46 10.72
C GLY A 28 -4.37 23.39 10.17
N ARG A 29 -3.41 22.83 10.91
CA ARG A 29 -2.05 22.61 10.39
C ARG A 29 -2.11 21.52 9.33
N ARG A 30 -1.42 21.78 8.23
CA ARG A 30 -1.28 20.88 7.09
C ARG A 30 -0.01 20.06 7.23
N TYR A 31 -0.14 18.75 7.06
CA TYR A 31 0.93 17.78 7.05
C TYR A 31 1.00 17.11 5.70
N ILE A 32 2.19 16.88 5.16
CA ILE A 32 2.39 16.08 3.97
C ILE A 32 2.64 14.61 4.35
N ASP A 33 1.97 13.69 3.68
CA ASP A 33 1.92 12.28 4.05
C ASP A 33 2.85 11.41 3.20
N PHE A 34 3.98 11.01 3.79
CA PHE A 34 4.92 10.04 3.22
C PHE A 34 4.63 8.61 3.67
N PHE A 35 3.61 8.36 4.51
CA PHE A 35 3.18 7.02 4.87
C PHE A 35 2.08 6.50 3.94
N GLN A 36 1.13 7.36 3.57
CA GLN A 36 0.05 7.09 2.62
C GLN A 36 -0.69 5.78 2.90
N ASN A 37 -1.00 5.52 4.18
CA ASN A 37 -1.64 4.29 4.64
C ASN A 37 -0.96 3.02 4.08
N HIS A 38 0.36 2.94 4.23
CA HIS A 38 1.18 1.84 3.72
C HIS A 38 1.11 1.62 2.19
N GLY A 39 0.75 2.67 1.44
CA GLY A 39 0.56 2.64 -0.01
C GLY A 39 -0.89 2.48 -0.45
N ARG A 40 -1.83 2.24 0.47
CA ARG A 40 -3.26 2.24 0.16
C ARG A 40 -3.77 3.62 -0.27
N ALA A 41 -3.06 4.69 0.06
CA ALA A 41 -3.31 6.05 -0.42
C ALA A 41 -2.27 6.53 -1.46
N ILE A 42 -1.66 5.62 -2.23
CA ILE A 42 -0.68 5.96 -3.29
C ILE A 42 -1.24 6.88 -4.38
N LEU A 43 -2.56 6.89 -4.57
CA LEU A 43 -3.27 7.82 -5.47
C LEU A 43 -3.88 9.02 -4.72
N GLY A 44 -3.49 9.23 -3.47
CA GLY A 44 -4.02 10.23 -2.55
C GLY A 44 -5.19 9.71 -1.70
N HIS A 45 -5.51 10.48 -0.65
CA HIS A 45 -6.54 10.16 0.35
C HIS A 45 -7.98 10.27 -0.17
N ARG A 46 -8.18 10.86 -1.35
CA ARG A 46 -9.49 11.00 -1.97
C ARG A 46 -9.37 10.80 -3.48
N PRO A 47 -9.34 9.53 -3.95
CA PRO A 47 -9.38 9.25 -5.38
C PRO A 47 -10.64 9.84 -6.03
N ASP A 48 -10.50 10.33 -7.25
CA ASP A 48 -11.59 10.98 -7.98
C ASP A 48 -12.74 10.00 -8.23
N GLY A 49 -13.98 10.48 -8.12
CA GLY A 49 -15.17 9.65 -8.37
C GLY A 49 -15.51 8.61 -7.29
N MET A 50 -14.62 8.37 -6.30
CA MET A 50 -14.84 7.37 -5.24
C MET A 50 -16.14 7.59 -4.45
N LEU A 51 -16.39 8.82 -3.99
CA LEU A 51 -17.62 9.16 -3.26
C LEU A 51 -18.88 8.96 -4.12
N ARG A 52 -18.78 9.22 -5.43
CA ARG A 52 -19.89 9.00 -6.36
C ARG A 52 -20.18 7.51 -6.51
N ALA A 53 -19.14 6.68 -6.67
CA ALA A 53 -19.28 5.23 -6.75
C ALA A 53 -19.89 4.65 -5.46
N MET A 54 -19.41 5.09 -4.29
CA MET A 54 -19.95 4.68 -3.00
C MET A 54 -21.46 4.97 -2.91
N LYS A 55 -21.88 6.20 -3.19
CA LYS A 55 -23.30 6.59 -3.17
C LYS A 55 -24.14 5.81 -4.18
N ALA A 56 -23.63 5.63 -5.40
CA ALA A 56 -24.34 4.93 -6.47
C ALA A 56 -24.52 3.42 -6.18
N THR A 57 -23.56 2.80 -5.50
CA THR A 57 -23.64 1.38 -5.15
C THR A 57 -24.46 1.16 -3.89
N ALA A 58 -24.30 2.00 -2.87
CA ALA A 58 -25.14 1.94 -1.66
C ALA A 58 -26.62 2.23 -1.96
N SER A 59 -26.94 3.20 -2.82
CA SER A 59 -28.35 3.52 -3.19
C SER A 59 -29.08 2.38 -3.91
N ARG A 60 -28.36 1.38 -4.44
CA ARG A 60 -28.93 0.16 -5.02
C ARG A 60 -29.08 -0.98 -4.00
N GLY A 61 -28.80 -0.73 -2.72
CA GLY A 61 -28.86 -1.74 -1.65
C GLY A 61 -27.72 -2.75 -1.66
N LEU A 62 -26.66 -2.51 -2.43
CA LEU A 62 -25.55 -3.45 -2.64
C LEU A 62 -24.50 -3.38 -1.52
N ILE A 63 -24.97 -3.45 -0.26
CA ILE A 63 -24.13 -3.37 0.94
C ILE A 63 -23.87 -4.77 1.51
N ALA A 64 -24.87 -5.65 1.53
CA ALA A 64 -24.74 -7.02 2.01
C ALA A 64 -23.88 -7.87 1.06
N GLU A 65 -23.23 -8.91 1.60
CA GLU A 65 -22.20 -9.76 0.96
C GLU A 65 -22.76 -10.77 -0.06
N TYR A 66 -23.80 -10.36 -0.80
CA TYR A 66 -24.37 -11.20 -1.85
C TYR A 66 -23.48 -11.22 -3.09
N PRO A 67 -23.43 -12.35 -3.82
CA PRO A 67 -22.72 -12.45 -5.09
C PRO A 67 -23.10 -11.33 -6.06
N SER A 68 -22.11 -10.78 -6.77
CA SER A 68 -22.33 -9.68 -7.71
C SER A 68 -21.29 -9.66 -8.83
N VAL A 69 -21.59 -8.88 -9.88
CA VAL A 69 -20.68 -8.70 -11.03
C VAL A 69 -19.35 -8.04 -10.68
N TYR A 70 -19.21 -7.45 -9.49
CA TYR A 70 -18.01 -6.68 -9.13
C TYR A 70 -16.80 -7.55 -8.85
N GLN A 71 -17.00 -8.81 -8.45
CA GLN A 71 -15.91 -9.76 -8.29
C GLN A 71 -15.17 -9.98 -9.61
N GLY A 72 -15.88 -10.42 -10.65
CA GLY A 72 -15.29 -10.61 -11.97
C GLY A 72 -14.76 -9.33 -12.62
N ARG A 73 -15.27 -8.16 -12.24
CA ARG A 73 -14.70 -6.87 -12.69
C ARG A 73 -13.36 -6.58 -12.03
N LEU A 74 -13.21 -6.90 -10.74
CA LEU A 74 -11.96 -6.74 -10.02
C LEU A 74 -10.90 -7.73 -10.53
N GLU A 75 -11.28 -8.99 -10.74
CA GLU A 75 -10.41 -10.01 -11.34
C GLU A 75 -9.84 -9.55 -12.69
N LYS A 76 -10.69 -9.00 -13.59
CA LYS A 76 -10.24 -8.42 -14.87
C LYS A 76 -9.30 -7.22 -14.76
N ILE A 77 -9.39 -6.45 -13.68
CA ILE A 77 -8.44 -5.36 -13.41
C ILE A 77 -7.12 -5.93 -12.92
N LEU A 78 -7.17 -6.93 -12.04
CA LEU A 78 -5.97 -7.62 -11.54
C LEU A 78 -5.22 -8.28 -12.70
N GLU A 79 -5.90 -8.89 -13.67
CA GLU A 79 -5.29 -9.48 -14.88
C GLU A 79 -4.52 -8.46 -15.73
N GLN A 80 -4.89 -7.18 -15.67
CA GLN A 80 -4.16 -6.10 -16.35
C GLN A 80 -2.99 -5.57 -15.52
N LEU A 81 -3.00 -5.74 -14.20
CA LEU A 81 -1.97 -5.24 -13.28
C LEU A 81 -0.88 -6.27 -12.97
N LEU A 82 -1.25 -7.55 -12.93
CA LEU A 82 -0.40 -8.69 -12.59
C LEU A 82 -0.30 -9.62 -13.81
N PRO A 83 0.90 -9.81 -14.40
CA PRO A 83 1.08 -10.74 -15.50
C PRO A 83 0.95 -12.20 -15.08
N GLY A 84 0.40 -13.01 -16.00
CA GLY A 84 0.30 -14.47 -15.87
C GLY A 84 -1.00 -14.95 -15.22
N PRO A 85 -1.28 -16.26 -15.29
CA PRO A 85 -2.49 -16.83 -14.70
C PRO A 85 -2.37 -16.87 -13.18
N PHE A 86 -3.47 -16.55 -12.49
CA PHE A 86 -3.59 -16.69 -11.05
C PHE A 86 -5.05 -16.92 -10.65
N THR A 87 -5.24 -17.56 -9.50
CA THR A 87 -6.53 -17.65 -8.82
C THR A 87 -6.65 -16.52 -7.81
N VAL A 88 -7.79 -15.83 -7.79
CA VAL A 88 -8.05 -14.77 -6.81
C VAL A 88 -8.80 -15.33 -5.59
N ARG A 89 -8.36 -14.93 -4.40
CA ARG A 89 -9.04 -15.15 -3.12
C ARG A 89 -9.27 -13.82 -2.40
N TYR A 90 -10.37 -13.74 -1.66
CA TYR A 90 -10.72 -12.59 -0.84
C TYR A 90 -10.82 -13.02 0.61
N TYR A 91 -10.18 -12.27 1.50
CA TYR A 91 -10.15 -12.56 2.93
C TYR A 91 -10.39 -11.31 3.77
N SER A 92 -10.97 -11.48 4.96
CA SER A 92 -11.35 -10.36 5.83
C SER A 92 -10.18 -9.49 6.29
N ASP A 93 -9.03 -10.09 6.65
CA ASP A 93 -7.86 -9.36 7.13
C ASP A 93 -6.54 -10.13 6.95
N LEU A 94 -5.42 -9.39 7.00
CA LEU A 94 -4.09 -9.92 6.72
C LEU A 94 -3.61 -10.97 7.72
N ARG A 95 -4.11 -10.98 8.97
CA ARG A 95 -3.72 -12.01 9.96
C ARG A 95 -4.28 -13.36 9.55
N TYR A 96 -5.53 -13.39 9.08
CA TYR A 96 -6.14 -14.60 8.55
C TYR A 96 -5.40 -15.10 7.29
N VAL A 97 -5.05 -14.19 6.37
CA VAL A 97 -4.23 -14.51 5.19
C VAL A 97 -2.90 -15.17 5.59
N ARG A 98 -2.22 -14.61 6.60
CA ARG A 98 -0.95 -15.16 7.10
C ARG A 98 -1.12 -16.57 7.66
N GLU A 99 -2.12 -16.78 8.51
CA GLU A 99 -2.39 -18.10 9.10
C GLU A 99 -2.66 -19.15 8.02
N MET A 100 -3.50 -18.82 7.03
CA MET A 100 -3.84 -19.74 5.96
C MET A 100 -2.66 -20.06 5.05
N LEU A 101 -1.84 -19.05 4.71
CA LEU A 101 -0.63 -19.26 3.90
C LEU A 101 0.45 -20.01 4.68
N GLN A 102 0.63 -19.76 5.98
CA GLN A 102 1.55 -20.53 6.81
C GLN A 102 1.21 -22.01 6.79
N ARG A 103 -0.07 -22.34 7.00
CA ARG A 103 -0.55 -23.72 6.96
C ARG A 103 -0.37 -24.34 5.59
N ALA A 104 -0.78 -23.65 4.53
CA ALA A 104 -0.74 -24.17 3.17
C ALA A 104 0.71 -24.34 2.64
N LEU A 105 1.67 -23.56 3.16
CA LEU A 105 3.10 -23.70 2.85
C LEU A 105 3.84 -24.69 3.76
N GLY A 106 3.15 -25.33 4.71
CA GLY A 106 3.78 -26.29 5.64
C GLY A 106 4.74 -25.64 6.64
N LEU A 107 4.54 -24.36 6.97
CA LEU A 107 5.37 -23.63 7.94
C LEU A 107 4.87 -23.90 9.36
N SER A 108 5.29 -25.01 9.96
CA SER A 108 4.80 -25.47 11.28
C SER A 108 5.10 -24.50 12.42
N ASP A 109 6.35 -24.01 12.51
CA ASP A 109 6.82 -23.14 13.60
C ASP A 109 7.47 -21.84 13.10
N ALA A 110 7.61 -21.69 11.78
CA ALA A 110 8.22 -20.51 11.17
C ALA A 110 7.16 -19.43 10.89
N PRO A 111 7.41 -18.15 11.25
CA PRO A 111 6.54 -17.06 10.83
C PRO A 111 6.56 -16.94 9.31
N LEU A 112 5.40 -16.74 8.69
CA LEU A 112 5.36 -16.39 7.27
C LEU A 112 6.03 -15.03 7.06
N VAL A 113 7.08 -15.04 6.24
CA VAL A 113 7.68 -13.84 5.69
C VAL A 113 6.93 -13.51 4.40
N ILE A 114 6.44 -12.28 4.30
CA ILE A 114 5.88 -11.73 3.07
C ILE A 114 6.94 -10.77 2.55
N ALA A 115 7.53 -11.09 1.40
CA ALA A 115 8.49 -10.22 0.75
C ALA A 115 7.82 -8.89 0.38
N ASP A 116 8.57 -7.79 0.50
CA ASP A 116 8.10 -6.48 0.08
C ASP A 116 9.06 -5.94 -0.99
N PRO A 117 8.63 -5.84 -2.26
CA PRO A 117 9.49 -5.40 -3.36
C PRO A 117 9.94 -3.93 -3.24
N ALA A 118 9.29 -3.15 -2.37
CA ALA A 118 9.75 -1.81 -2.04
C ALA A 118 10.94 -1.81 -1.06
N LEU A 119 11.16 -2.90 -0.32
CA LEU A 119 12.23 -3.02 0.67
C LEU A 119 13.48 -3.71 0.12
N ALA A 120 13.31 -4.77 -0.67
CA ALA A 120 14.39 -5.54 -1.25
C ALA A 120 13.92 -6.20 -2.55
N ASP A 121 14.88 -6.66 -3.37
CA ASP A 121 14.53 -7.46 -4.56
C ASP A 121 13.94 -8.79 -4.12
N PRO A 122 12.79 -9.20 -4.71
CA PRO A 122 12.29 -10.54 -4.53
C PRO A 122 13.31 -11.57 -5.01
N THR A 123 13.38 -12.69 -4.31
CA THR A 123 14.20 -13.84 -4.63
C THR A 123 13.31 -15.03 -5.02
N PRO A 124 13.84 -16.04 -5.72
CA PRO A 124 13.08 -17.25 -6.01
C PRO A 124 12.58 -18.02 -4.77
N ASP A 125 13.18 -17.79 -3.60
CA ASP A 125 12.80 -18.41 -2.33
C ASP A 125 11.60 -17.72 -1.67
N ASP A 126 11.23 -16.51 -2.12
CA ASP A 126 10.10 -15.76 -1.60
C ASP A 126 8.77 -16.34 -2.10
N ALA A 127 8.21 -17.28 -1.33
CA ALA A 127 6.94 -17.93 -1.68
C ALA A 127 5.76 -16.93 -1.77
N VAL A 128 5.77 -15.87 -0.95
CA VAL A 128 4.70 -14.87 -0.85
C VAL A 128 5.31 -13.47 -0.91
N SER A 129 4.75 -12.59 -1.74
CA SER A 129 5.20 -11.21 -1.88
C SER A 129 4.03 -10.23 -1.93
N PHE A 130 4.23 -9.01 -1.43
CA PHE A 130 3.33 -7.92 -1.77
C PHE A 130 3.51 -7.53 -3.23
N TRP A 131 2.41 -7.11 -3.88
CA TRP A 131 2.52 -6.39 -5.14
C TRP A 131 2.22 -4.90 -4.88
N ARG A 132 3.10 -4.02 -5.34
CA ARG A 132 3.01 -2.58 -5.13
C ARG A 132 2.93 -1.86 -6.49
N PRO A 133 2.02 -0.87 -6.64
CA PRO A 133 1.98 -0.06 -7.85
C PRO A 133 3.29 0.69 -8.10
N PHE A 134 3.65 0.90 -9.37
CA PHE A 134 4.80 1.70 -9.83
C PHE A 134 6.19 1.08 -9.55
N LEU A 135 6.26 -0.24 -9.41
CA LEU A 135 7.51 -1.01 -9.39
C LEU A 135 7.62 -1.86 -10.68
N GLU A 136 7.72 -1.18 -11.83
CA GLU A 136 7.69 -1.82 -13.16
C GLU A 136 8.93 -2.69 -13.44
N ASP A 137 10.08 -2.35 -12.84
CA ASP A 137 11.35 -3.07 -13.02
C ASP A 137 11.51 -4.28 -12.08
N VAL A 138 10.52 -4.56 -11.22
CA VAL A 138 10.61 -5.67 -10.27
C VAL A 138 10.01 -6.95 -10.86
N GLU A 139 10.83 -8.00 -10.91
CA GLU A 139 10.38 -9.32 -11.33
C GLU A 139 9.38 -9.95 -10.34
N LEU A 140 8.33 -10.55 -10.88
CA LEU A 140 7.28 -11.21 -10.11
C LEU A 140 7.59 -12.70 -9.96
N LEU A 141 8.42 -13.03 -8.97
CA LEU A 141 8.93 -14.39 -8.73
C LEU A 141 8.07 -15.23 -7.79
N ALA A 142 7.31 -14.60 -6.89
CA ALA A 142 6.56 -15.30 -5.86
C ALA A 142 5.41 -16.17 -6.41
N LYS A 143 5.05 -17.21 -5.64
CA LYS A 143 3.89 -18.07 -5.91
C LYS A 143 2.58 -17.39 -5.56
N VAL A 144 2.62 -16.48 -4.60
CA VAL A 144 1.46 -15.73 -4.11
C VAL A 144 1.77 -14.25 -4.07
N PHE A 145 0.86 -13.44 -4.59
CA PHE A 145 0.90 -11.99 -4.51
C PHE A 145 -0.25 -11.45 -3.66
N ILE A 146 0.07 -10.51 -2.78
CA ILE A 146 -0.91 -9.73 -2.02
C ILE A 146 -0.85 -8.29 -2.54
N PRO A 147 -1.70 -7.90 -3.51
CA PRO A 147 -1.65 -6.55 -4.07
C PRO A 147 -2.11 -5.49 -3.06
N ILE A 148 -1.29 -4.46 -2.88
CA ILE A 148 -1.64 -3.25 -2.13
C ILE A 148 -2.37 -2.31 -3.08
N LEU A 149 -3.69 -2.48 -3.19
CA LEU A 149 -4.53 -1.65 -4.05
C LEU A 149 -4.79 -0.26 -3.43
N PRO A 150 -4.96 0.80 -4.25
CA PRO A 150 -5.04 2.19 -3.83
C PRO A 150 -6.40 2.59 -3.25
N PHE A 151 -6.84 1.88 -2.20
CA PHE A 151 -8.03 2.22 -1.44
C PHE A 151 -7.67 2.64 0.00
N PRO A 152 -7.74 3.95 0.34
CA PRO A 152 -7.46 4.42 1.69
C PRO A 152 -8.52 3.91 2.69
N GLY A 153 -8.20 2.86 3.44
CA GLY A 153 -9.07 2.30 4.47
C GLY A 153 -8.61 0.90 4.90
N ASN A 154 -9.06 0.47 6.07
CA ASN A 154 -8.76 -0.84 6.66
C ASN A 154 -9.96 -1.82 6.60
N PHE A 155 -10.99 -1.50 5.81
CA PHE A 155 -12.26 -2.22 5.77
C PHE A 155 -12.55 -2.86 4.40
N VAL A 156 -11.60 -2.80 3.47
CA VAL A 156 -11.63 -3.60 2.23
C VAL A 156 -11.01 -4.97 2.49
N PRO A 157 -11.46 -6.03 1.80
CA PRO A 157 -10.84 -7.34 1.94
C PRO A 157 -9.37 -7.30 1.52
N GLU A 158 -8.59 -8.20 2.09
CA GLU A 158 -7.30 -8.58 1.53
C GLU A 158 -7.52 -9.46 0.30
N ILE A 159 -6.83 -9.09 -0.79
CA ILE A 159 -6.86 -9.82 -2.04
C ILE A 159 -5.60 -10.67 -2.11
N VAL A 160 -5.74 -11.93 -2.49
CA VAL A 160 -4.63 -12.86 -2.64
C VAL A 160 -4.68 -13.44 -4.04
N CYS A 161 -3.65 -13.17 -4.84
CA CYS A 161 -3.48 -13.72 -6.18
C CYS A 161 -2.51 -14.90 -6.12
N VAL A 162 -3.02 -16.11 -6.37
CA VAL A 162 -2.28 -17.37 -6.22
C VAL A 162 -1.92 -17.91 -7.59
N ARG A 163 -0.63 -17.91 -7.95
CA ARG A 163 -0.14 -18.44 -9.24
C ARG A 163 0.09 -19.94 -9.21
N ASP A 164 0.36 -20.50 -8.04
CA ASP A 164 0.56 -21.94 -7.86
C ASP A 164 -0.79 -22.65 -7.70
N GLU A 165 -1.14 -23.51 -8.66
CA GLU A 165 -2.43 -24.21 -8.66
C GLU A 165 -2.60 -25.20 -7.50
N SER A 166 -1.51 -25.81 -7.02
CA SER A 166 -1.56 -26.73 -5.89
C SER A 166 -1.89 -25.97 -4.60
N LEU A 167 -1.22 -24.83 -4.41
CA LEU A 167 -1.46 -23.95 -3.27
C LEU A 167 -2.86 -23.33 -3.30
N ALA A 168 -3.38 -23.00 -4.49
CA ALA A 168 -4.73 -22.47 -4.65
C ALA A 168 -5.83 -23.46 -4.21
N LYS A 169 -5.55 -24.77 -4.27
CA LYS A 169 -6.46 -25.85 -3.81
C LYS A 169 -6.39 -26.07 -2.30
N GLU A 170 -5.23 -25.85 -1.68
CA GLU A 170 -5.04 -25.94 -0.22
C GLU A 170 -5.63 -24.74 0.52
N LEU A 171 -5.74 -23.59 -0.15
CA LEU A 171 -6.33 -22.40 0.44
C LEU A 171 -7.87 -22.51 0.54
N PRO A 172 -8.47 -22.02 1.64
CA PRO A 172 -9.92 -21.92 1.79
C PRO A 172 -10.58 -21.17 0.62
N PRO A 173 -11.89 -21.36 0.41
CA PRO A 173 -12.65 -20.50 -0.48
C PRO A 173 -12.62 -19.04 0.02
N SER A 174 -12.88 -18.10 -0.90
CA SER A 174 -13.00 -16.69 -0.56
C SER A 174 -14.11 -16.44 0.45
N ASP A 175 -13.88 -15.50 1.37
CA ASP A 175 -14.93 -14.94 2.20
C ASP A 175 -15.97 -14.21 1.33
N PRO A 176 -17.25 -14.19 1.73
CA PRO A 176 -18.23 -13.29 1.14
C PRO A 176 -17.78 -11.83 1.27
N VAL A 177 -17.86 -11.06 0.17
CA VAL A 177 -17.47 -9.64 0.17
C VAL A 177 -18.63 -8.78 -0.30
N SER A 178 -18.85 -7.68 0.42
CA SER A 178 -19.78 -6.63 0.01
C SER A 178 -19.50 -6.13 -1.43
N PRO A 179 -20.49 -6.13 -2.33
CA PRO A 179 -20.36 -5.54 -3.66
C PRO A 179 -19.95 -4.07 -3.64
N LEU A 180 -20.31 -3.32 -2.59
CA LEU A 180 -19.84 -1.97 -2.36
C LEU A 180 -18.31 -1.92 -2.28
N LEU A 181 -17.71 -2.76 -1.44
CA LEU A 181 -16.25 -2.81 -1.28
C LEU A 181 -15.55 -3.22 -2.58
N LEU A 182 -16.11 -4.22 -3.28
CA LEU A 182 -15.58 -4.66 -4.58
C LEU A 182 -15.65 -3.55 -5.64
N ASP A 183 -16.77 -2.82 -5.74
CA ASP A 183 -16.89 -1.69 -6.69
C ASP A 183 -15.91 -0.57 -6.35
N LEU A 184 -15.72 -0.25 -5.07
CA LEU A 184 -14.74 0.77 -4.66
C LEU A 184 -13.31 0.35 -5.04
N LEU A 185 -12.95 -0.93 -4.81
CA LEU A 185 -11.65 -1.48 -5.23
C LEU A 185 -11.49 -1.44 -6.76
N VAL A 186 -12.51 -1.84 -7.51
CA VAL A 186 -12.56 -1.74 -8.99
C VAL A 186 -12.26 -0.31 -9.43
N LYS A 187 -12.91 0.69 -8.84
CA LYS A 187 -12.69 2.09 -9.21
C LYS A 187 -11.27 2.56 -8.89
N SER A 188 -10.80 2.29 -7.67
CA SER A 188 -9.46 2.70 -7.27
C SER A 188 -8.36 2.02 -8.09
N ALA A 189 -8.50 0.72 -8.36
CA ALA A 189 -7.49 -0.04 -9.09
C ALA A 189 -7.51 0.29 -10.60
N ALA A 190 -8.67 0.61 -11.17
CA ALA A 190 -8.78 1.09 -12.55
C ALA A 190 -7.99 2.40 -12.76
N ASP A 191 -7.89 3.26 -11.75
CA ASP A 191 -7.10 4.51 -11.84
C ASP A 191 -5.58 4.25 -11.94
N LEU A 192 -5.09 3.06 -11.57
CA LEU A 192 -3.70 2.65 -11.82
C LEU A 192 -3.45 2.40 -13.31
N ILE A 193 -4.42 1.81 -14.00
CA ILE A 193 -4.37 1.49 -15.43
C ILE A 193 -4.63 2.76 -16.25
N GLY A 194 -5.67 3.50 -15.87
CA GLY A 194 -6.19 4.69 -16.54
C GLY A 194 -5.40 5.97 -16.25
N GLY A 195 -4.11 5.99 -16.56
CA GLY A 195 -3.30 7.21 -16.52
C GLY A 195 -3.24 7.87 -17.90
N ALA A 196 -4.15 8.82 -18.19
CA ALA A 196 -4.03 9.68 -19.37
C ALA A 196 -2.59 10.24 -19.50
N GLU A 197 -2.09 10.34 -20.73
CA GLU A 197 -0.72 10.74 -21.07
C GLU A 197 -0.32 12.10 -20.43
N GLU A 198 -1.28 13.01 -20.26
CA GLU A 198 -1.10 14.28 -19.52
C GLU A 198 -0.91 14.10 -18.01
N LYS A 199 -1.61 13.13 -17.39
CA LYS A 199 -1.34 12.73 -16.01
C LYS A 199 0.08 12.19 -15.94
N ARG A 200 0.51 11.30 -16.85
CA ARG A 200 1.89 10.75 -16.91
C ARG A 200 2.98 11.83 -17.05
N LYS A 201 2.76 12.88 -17.86
CA LYS A 201 3.70 14.01 -18.00
C LYS A 201 3.76 14.91 -16.76
N ARG A 202 2.65 15.11 -16.04
CA ARG A 202 2.65 15.78 -14.71
C ARG A 202 3.31 14.95 -13.60
N ASN A 203 3.50 13.64 -13.83
CA ASN A 203 4.01 12.67 -12.85
C ASN A 203 5.53 12.51 -12.85
N SER A 204 6.27 13.18 -13.71
CA SER A 204 7.71 12.96 -13.88
C SER A 204 8.57 13.64 -12.80
N ARG A 205 8.01 14.06 -11.67
CA ARG A 205 8.84 14.60 -10.59
C ARG A 205 9.68 13.48 -10.00
N ARG A 206 11.00 13.65 -10.08
CA ARG A 206 11.99 12.78 -9.47
C ARG A 206 11.66 12.62 -7.99
N ASN A 207 11.70 11.40 -7.48
CA ASN A 207 11.53 11.13 -6.05
C ASN A 207 12.57 11.96 -5.27
N PRO A 208 12.15 12.90 -4.41
CA PRO A 208 13.06 13.83 -3.74
C PRO A 208 13.99 13.14 -2.74
N LEU A 209 13.70 11.88 -2.41
CA LEU A 209 14.49 11.04 -1.52
C LEU A 209 15.50 10.15 -2.26
N ALA A 210 15.44 10.08 -3.60
CA ALA A 210 16.32 9.23 -4.40
C ALA A 210 17.81 9.59 -4.27
N GLU A 211 18.12 10.86 -4.02
CA GLU A 211 19.48 11.31 -3.74
C GLU A 211 19.83 11.26 -2.25
N VAL A 212 18.84 11.01 -1.39
CA VAL A 212 19.00 11.03 0.07
C VAL A 212 19.26 9.66 0.63
N PHE A 213 18.52 8.67 0.16
CA PHE A 213 18.63 7.30 0.63
C PHE A 213 18.93 6.36 -0.55
N PRO A 214 19.90 5.44 -0.37
CA PRO A 214 20.43 4.63 -1.47
C PRO A 214 19.42 3.62 -2.02
N GLN A 215 18.40 3.24 -1.24
CA GLN A 215 17.41 2.24 -1.60
C GLN A 215 16.07 2.91 -1.94
N THR A 216 16.04 3.54 -3.12
CA THR A 216 14.84 4.17 -3.67
C THR A 216 14.41 3.45 -4.95
N ARG A 217 13.14 3.03 -5.02
CA ARG A 217 12.55 2.28 -6.14
C ARG A 217 11.20 2.89 -6.50
N GLY A 218 11.10 3.50 -7.67
CA GLY A 218 9.92 4.28 -8.03
C GLY A 218 9.58 5.33 -6.95
N PRO A 219 8.34 5.38 -6.43
CA PRO A 219 7.97 6.30 -5.36
C PRO A 219 8.40 5.83 -3.96
N TYR A 220 8.88 4.60 -3.80
CA TYR A 220 9.20 4.00 -2.50
C TYR A 220 10.66 4.25 -2.13
N CYS A 221 10.89 4.54 -0.84
CA CYS A 221 12.19 4.84 -0.30
C CYS A 221 12.37 4.15 1.05
N VAL A 222 13.47 3.43 1.22
CA VAL A 222 13.87 2.82 2.50
C VAL A 222 15.01 3.64 3.10
N THR A 223 14.92 3.92 4.40
CA THR A 223 15.91 4.77 5.07
C THR A 223 17.24 4.05 5.34
N GLY A 224 17.20 2.75 5.61
CA GLY A 224 18.35 1.97 6.10
C GLY A 224 18.83 2.38 7.51
N LEU A 225 18.05 3.20 8.23
CA LEU A 225 18.40 3.66 9.58
C LEU A 225 18.06 2.60 10.64
N SER A 226 18.80 2.59 11.75
CA SER A 226 18.41 1.82 12.95
C SER A 226 17.12 2.38 13.56
N GLU A 227 16.45 1.61 14.42
CA GLU A 227 15.22 2.06 15.09
C GLU A 227 15.43 3.39 15.85
N GLU A 228 16.57 3.56 16.52
CA GLU A 228 16.88 4.76 17.29
C GLU A 228 17.07 5.98 16.37
N ARG A 229 17.83 5.81 15.28
CA ARG A 229 18.07 6.89 14.31
C ARG A 229 16.80 7.23 13.53
N TYR A 230 15.99 6.23 13.18
CA TYR A 230 14.70 6.43 12.55
C TYR A 230 13.76 7.20 13.46
N LYS A 231 13.74 6.90 14.77
CA LYS A 231 12.92 7.64 15.73
C LYS A 231 13.30 9.13 15.78
N VAL A 232 14.58 9.46 15.75
CA VAL A 232 15.04 10.86 15.69
C VAL A 232 14.54 11.54 14.41
N LEU A 233 14.68 10.88 13.26
CA LEU A 233 14.15 11.39 11.99
C LEU A 233 12.63 11.54 12.02
N TYR A 234 11.90 10.58 12.59
CA TYR A 234 10.45 10.56 12.73
C TYR A 234 9.95 11.78 13.53
N ASP A 235 10.53 12.02 14.70
CA ASP A 235 10.14 13.14 15.56
C ASP A 235 10.46 14.49 14.89
N ALA A 236 11.61 14.60 14.21
CA ALA A 236 12.00 15.80 13.47
C ALA A 236 11.12 16.06 12.24
N ALA A 237 10.77 15.00 11.49
CA ALA A 237 9.86 15.06 10.36
C ALA A 237 8.46 15.50 10.81
N MET A 238 7.96 14.95 11.92
CA MET A 238 6.67 15.35 12.49
C MET A 238 6.65 16.83 12.89
N ALA A 239 7.73 17.33 13.49
CA ALA A 239 7.90 18.76 13.79
C ALA A 239 7.94 19.63 12.52
N ALA A 240 8.49 19.11 11.42
CA ALA A 240 8.46 19.71 10.10
C ALA A 240 7.14 19.48 9.33
N LYS A 241 6.11 18.92 9.98
CA LYS A 241 4.80 18.60 9.40
C LYS A 241 4.86 17.57 8.26
N VAL A 242 5.74 16.61 8.39
CA VAL A 242 5.86 15.44 7.49
C VAL A 242 5.49 14.19 8.27
N VAL A 243 4.51 13.45 7.76
CA VAL A 243 4.11 12.17 8.34
C VAL A 243 4.95 11.06 7.71
N LEU A 244 5.75 10.39 8.54
CA LEU A 244 6.53 9.22 8.14
C LEU A 244 5.82 7.92 8.53
N PRO A 245 6.22 6.79 7.91
CA PRO A 245 5.82 5.48 8.36
C PRO A 245 6.13 5.23 9.85
N PRO A 246 5.47 4.26 10.48
CA PRO A 246 5.59 4.03 11.92
C PRO A 246 6.91 3.35 12.35
N GLY A 247 7.76 2.95 11.40
CA GLY A 247 9.05 2.31 11.68
C GLY A 247 9.95 2.25 10.44
N PRO A 248 11.24 1.90 10.63
CA PRO A 248 12.23 1.87 9.55
C PRO A 248 12.00 0.77 8.51
N ASP A 249 11.28 -0.29 8.89
CA ASP A 249 10.97 -1.43 8.03
C ASP A 249 9.77 -1.17 7.10
N PHE A 250 9.24 0.05 7.07
CA PHE A 250 8.17 0.45 6.18
C PHE A 250 8.72 1.42 5.12
N PRO A 251 8.37 1.25 3.84
CA PRO A 251 8.81 2.19 2.81
C PRO A 251 8.14 3.55 3.04
N MET A 252 8.94 4.61 3.01
CA MET A 252 8.41 5.96 2.78
C MET A 252 7.96 6.06 1.33
N ILE A 253 6.85 6.74 1.12
CA ILE A 253 6.21 6.86 -0.19
C ILE A 253 6.20 8.33 -0.58
N SER A 254 6.98 8.67 -1.60
CA SER A 254 6.99 10.02 -2.15
C SER A 254 5.58 10.42 -2.60
N PRO A 255 5.01 11.51 -2.06
CA PRO A 255 3.79 12.11 -2.57
C PRO A 255 3.93 12.45 -4.04
N ARG A 256 2.85 12.24 -4.79
CA ARG A 256 2.82 12.62 -6.22
C ARG A 256 2.73 14.12 -6.41
N TRP A 257 2.20 14.84 -5.43
CA TRP A 257 2.11 16.30 -5.44
C TRP A 257 2.56 16.89 -4.11
N TYR A 258 3.41 17.90 -4.18
CA TYR A 258 3.95 18.66 -3.06
C TYR A 258 4.54 20.00 -3.53
N ASP A 259 4.69 20.94 -2.60
CA ASP A 259 5.44 22.19 -2.85
C ASP A 259 6.90 22.02 -2.38
N ASP A 260 7.89 22.49 -3.16
CA ASP A 260 9.31 22.34 -2.78
C ASP A 260 9.63 23.05 -1.46
N GLY A 261 8.97 24.19 -1.20
CA GLY A 261 9.07 24.90 0.07
C GLY A 261 8.48 24.13 1.26
N GLU A 262 7.51 23.25 1.02
CA GLU A 262 6.89 22.40 2.06
C GLU A 262 7.83 21.27 2.47
N ILE A 263 8.47 20.59 1.52
CA ILE A 263 9.34 19.45 1.81
C ILE A 263 10.80 19.85 2.09
N GLY A 264 11.23 21.03 1.66
CA GLY A 264 12.63 21.47 1.75
C GLY A 264 13.26 21.35 3.15
N PRO A 265 12.58 21.76 4.24
CA PRO A 265 13.07 21.53 5.60
C PRO A 265 13.30 20.05 5.92
N PHE A 266 12.35 19.18 5.55
CA PHE A 266 12.46 17.74 5.76
C PHE A 266 13.59 17.12 4.94
N ILE A 267 13.76 17.51 3.67
CA ILE A 267 14.87 16.99 2.84
C ILE A 267 16.23 17.30 3.46
N ARG A 268 16.42 18.50 4.05
CA ARG A 268 17.66 18.83 4.78
C ARG A 268 17.86 17.93 6.01
N LEU A 269 16.81 17.70 6.79
CA LEU A 269 16.86 16.80 7.96
C LEU A 269 17.16 15.34 7.55
N ALA A 270 16.58 14.88 6.45
CA ALA A 270 16.78 13.54 5.93
C ALA A 270 18.23 13.33 5.47
N ARG A 271 18.84 14.31 4.80
CA ARG A 271 20.27 14.27 4.41
C ARG A 271 21.20 14.16 5.63
N GLN A 272 20.99 15.02 6.62
CA GLN A 272 21.75 14.98 7.88
C GLN A 272 21.61 13.61 8.57
N SER A 273 20.39 13.05 8.57
CA SER A 273 20.11 11.75 9.17
C SER A 273 20.75 10.59 8.40
N ALA A 274 20.87 10.70 7.08
CA ALA A 274 21.57 9.74 6.22
C ALA A 274 23.10 9.82 6.34
N GLY A 275 23.64 10.86 6.97
CA GLY A 275 25.09 11.10 7.07
C GLY A 275 25.67 11.86 5.87
N MET A 276 24.85 12.66 5.18
CA MET A 276 25.20 13.49 4.03
C MET A 276 25.05 14.99 4.32
#